data_AF-A0A523UHL4-F1
#
_entry.id   AF-A0A523UHL4-F1
#
_cell.length_a   1.000
_cell.length_b   1.000
_cell.length_c   1.000
_cell.angle_alpha   90.00
_cell.angle_beta   90.00
_cell.angle_gamma   90.00
#
_symmetry.space_group_name_H-M   'P 1'
#
loop_
_entity.id
_entity.type
_entity.pdbx_description
1 polymer ?
#
loop_
_entity_poly.entity_id
_entity_poly.type
_entity_poly.pdbx_seq_one_letter_code
_entity_poly.pdbx_strand_id
1 'polypeptide(L)'
;MPRKKKKSKKVPRRKKKNKKIAVFIIITLALAGALYYYFKIRPVDYTNFSQQIDAVVNEELVKLGVTPKDLIKIYREEKKKDNVSWVSVTKEVQVSREIDMEGYQKSLADSLRQIRAELYEVELSDKGDLLSMKIGKRSLVMQNLLLRYPLAKYRVSIVIDDLGQRKDLVKNFLRLDIPLNFAILPQLPYSTLLARELKNSGYETILHLPMEPEGYPQTDPGLGALLVSMGSSQIESTILKDLKTVPGVSGVSNHEGSRFTANREKMKETLSVLKREGLFFFDSNTSPHSVGEEVARELGIPALSNQVFLDTKDEYKAI
;
A
#
# COMPACT_ATOMS: atom_id res chain seq x y z
N MET A 1 72.29 -60.19 75.61
CA MET A 1 72.41 -60.19 74.12
C MET A 1 71.22 -59.45 73.50
N PRO A 2 71.42 -58.64 72.45
CA PRO A 2 70.47 -57.63 71.97
C PRO A 2 69.70 -58.05 70.70
N ARG A 3 68.52 -57.45 70.41
CA ARG A 3 68.13 -57.10 69.03
C ARG A 3 66.91 -56.15 68.91
N LYS A 4 67.25 -54.89 68.63
CA LYS A 4 66.68 -53.92 67.66
C LYS A 4 65.16 -53.68 67.62
N LYS A 5 64.79 -52.46 68.08
CA LYS A 5 63.59 -51.69 67.69
C LYS A 5 63.50 -51.50 66.17
N LYS A 6 62.35 -51.79 65.55
CA LYS A 6 61.99 -51.34 64.19
C LYS A 6 61.00 -50.17 64.29
N LYS A 7 61.44 -48.98 63.86
CA LYS A 7 60.63 -47.77 63.71
C LYS A 7 59.57 -47.96 62.62
N SER A 8 58.32 -47.60 62.90
CA SER A 8 57.27 -47.51 61.88
C SER A 8 57.50 -46.26 61.01
N LYS A 9 57.63 -46.44 59.69
CA LYS A 9 57.67 -45.34 58.72
C LYS A 9 56.22 -44.99 58.33
N LYS A 10 55.70 -43.86 58.82
CA LYS A 10 54.50 -43.24 58.25
C LYS A 10 54.78 -42.82 56.80
N VAL A 11 54.03 -43.39 55.86
CA VAL A 11 54.03 -43.02 54.43
C VAL A 11 53.40 -41.63 54.26
N PRO A 12 53.96 -40.71 53.45
CA PRO A 12 53.47 -39.34 53.40
C PRO A 12 52.15 -39.24 52.59
N ARG A 13 51.07 -38.78 53.23
CA ARG A 13 49.75 -38.47 52.62
C ARG A 13 49.75 -37.28 51.63
N ARG A 14 50.91 -36.76 51.22
CA ARG A 14 51.05 -35.49 50.46
C ARG A 14 50.77 -35.58 48.95
N LYS A 15 50.77 -36.77 48.32
CA LYS A 15 50.63 -36.92 46.85
C LYS A 15 49.19 -36.89 46.31
N LYS A 16 48.16 -37.22 47.10
CA LYS A 16 46.76 -37.30 46.61
C LYS A 16 46.09 -35.93 46.42
N LYS A 17 46.48 -34.92 47.22
CA LYS A 17 45.89 -33.57 47.17
C LYS A 17 46.28 -32.83 45.88
N ASN A 18 47.53 -32.98 45.44
CA ASN A 18 48.04 -32.34 44.22
C ASN A 18 47.40 -32.90 42.94
N LYS A 19 47.07 -34.20 42.88
CA LYS A 19 46.36 -34.79 41.72
C LYS A 19 44.94 -34.24 41.58
N LYS A 20 44.21 -34.02 42.68
CA LYS A 20 42.86 -33.44 42.64
C LYS A 20 42.88 -31.98 42.16
N ILE A 21 43.89 -31.21 42.58
CA ILE A 21 44.08 -29.82 42.13
C ILE A 21 44.40 -29.79 40.63
N ALA A 22 45.30 -30.66 40.15
CA ALA A 22 45.63 -30.76 38.73
C ALA A 22 44.41 -31.14 37.87
N VAL A 23 43.61 -32.11 38.32
CA VAL A 23 42.37 -32.51 37.62
C VAL A 23 41.34 -31.37 37.59
N PHE A 24 41.18 -30.63 38.69
CA PHE A 24 40.30 -29.46 38.73
C PHE A 24 40.74 -28.40 37.70
N ILE A 25 42.03 -28.05 37.67
CA ILE A 25 42.57 -27.07 36.70
C ILE A 25 42.32 -27.52 35.25
N ILE A 26 42.52 -28.80 34.93
CA ILE A 26 42.27 -29.34 33.59
C ILE A 26 40.78 -29.23 33.22
N ILE A 27 39.87 -29.56 34.14
CA ILE A 27 38.42 -29.42 33.91
C ILE A 27 38.05 -27.95 33.70
N THR A 28 38.58 -27.03 34.50
CA THR A 28 38.32 -25.60 34.35
C THR A 28 38.84 -25.07 33.01
N LEU A 29 40.04 -25.48 32.58
CA LEU A 29 40.61 -25.10 31.29
C LEU A 29 39.83 -25.70 30.12
N ALA A 30 39.39 -26.96 30.23
CA ALA A 30 38.55 -27.60 29.22
C ALA A 30 37.18 -26.93 29.12
N LEU A 31 36.57 -26.57 30.26
CA LEU A 31 35.30 -25.84 30.30
C LEU A 31 35.47 -24.43 29.71
N ALA A 32 36.55 -23.73 30.07
CA ALA A 32 36.88 -22.42 29.51
C ALA A 32 37.14 -22.50 27.99
N GLY A 33 37.82 -23.55 27.51
CA GLY A 33 38.06 -23.80 26.10
C GLY A 33 36.77 -24.15 25.34
N ALA A 34 35.89 -24.95 25.94
CA ALA A 34 34.58 -25.27 25.38
C ALA A 34 33.67 -24.03 25.34
N LEU A 35 33.69 -23.20 26.39
CA LEU A 35 32.99 -21.91 26.41
C LEU A 35 33.58 -20.96 25.36
N TYR A 36 34.90 -20.89 25.22
CA TYR A 36 35.56 -20.09 24.19
C TYR A 36 35.18 -20.55 22.77
N TYR A 37 35.16 -21.87 22.52
CA TYR A 37 34.70 -22.42 21.24
C TYR A 37 33.21 -22.13 20.99
N TYR A 38 32.36 -22.37 22.00
CA TYR A 38 30.93 -22.15 21.93
C TYR A 38 30.56 -20.68 21.65
N PHE A 39 31.25 -19.73 22.31
CA PHE A 39 30.96 -18.31 22.17
C PHE A 39 31.70 -17.64 21.01
N LYS A 40 32.87 -18.14 20.58
CA LYS A 40 33.72 -17.43 19.61
C LYS A 40 33.86 -18.09 18.24
N ILE A 41 33.62 -19.40 18.11
CA ILE A 41 33.92 -20.14 16.87
C ILE A 41 32.64 -20.69 16.22
N ARG A 42 31.59 -21.00 16.98
CA ARG A 42 30.34 -21.54 16.42
C ARG A 42 29.67 -20.52 15.49
N PRO A 43 29.29 -20.88 14.25
CA PRO A 43 28.53 -19.99 13.39
C PRO A 43 27.14 -19.73 13.98
N VAL A 44 26.74 -18.46 14.02
CA VAL A 44 25.40 -18.04 14.45
C VAL A 44 24.68 -17.46 13.25
N ASP A 45 23.60 -18.12 12.83
CA ASP A 45 22.81 -17.69 11.69
C ASP A 45 21.50 -17.04 12.16
N TYR A 46 21.34 -15.76 11.83
CA TYR A 46 20.13 -14.97 12.08
C TYR A 46 19.21 -14.89 10.87
N THR A 47 19.46 -15.62 9.78
CA THR A 47 18.61 -15.57 8.56
C THR A 47 17.13 -15.77 8.85
N ASN A 48 16.77 -16.77 9.65
CA ASN A 48 15.38 -17.00 10.06
C ASN A 48 14.81 -15.85 10.91
N PHE A 49 15.65 -15.22 11.73
CA PHE A 49 15.25 -14.08 12.55
C PHE A 49 15.04 -12.82 11.69
N SER A 50 15.89 -12.59 10.67
CA SER A 50 15.68 -11.56 9.66
C SER A 50 14.34 -11.73 8.94
N GLN A 51 13.96 -12.97 8.61
CA GLN A 51 12.67 -13.26 7.97
C GLN A 51 11.48 -12.99 8.89
N GLN A 52 11.61 -13.27 10.20
CA GLN A 52 10.57 -12.93 11.18
C GLN A 52 10.37 -11.41 11.30
N ILE A 53 11.45 -10.64 11.30
CA ILE A 53 11.38 -9.17 11.26
C ILE A 53 10.67 -8.70 9.98
N ASP A 54 11.06 -9.25 8.82
CA ASP A 54 10.44 -8.88 7.54
C ASP A 54 8.94 -9.16 7.52
N ALA A 55 8.51 -10.27 8.13
CA ALA A 55 7.11 -10.64 8.28
C ALA A 55 6.33 -9.65 9.16
N VAL A 56 6.87 -9.26 10.32
CA VAL A 56 6.26 -8.25 11.20
C VAL A 56 6.12 -6.91 10.48
N VAL A 57 7.16 -6.47 9.77
CA VAL A 57 7.10 -5.23 8.99
C VAL A 57 6.04 -5.32 7.89
N ASN A 58 5.93 -6.44 7.18
CA ASN A 58 4.89 -6.61 6.16
C ASN A 58 3.48 -6.53 6.77
N GLU A 59 3.27 -7.15 7.92
CA GLU A 59 1.97 -7.11 8.61
C GLU A 59 1.60 -5.67 9.01
N GLU A 60 2.55 -4.91 9.57
CA GLU A 60 2.33 -3.50 9.93
C GLU A 60 2.08 -2.63 8.70
N LEU A 61 2.78 -2.86 7.58
CA LEU A 61 2.52 -2.15 6.32
C LEU A 61 1.12 -2.45 5.76
N VAL A 62 0.66 -3.70 5.86
CA VAL A 62 -0.70 -4.07 5.43
C VAL A 62 -1.76 -3.38 6.30
N LYS A 63 -1.53 -3.21 7.61
CA LYS A 63 -2.42 -2.44 8.48
C LYS A 63 -2.53 -0.96 8.07
N LEU A 64 -1.50 -0.41 7.44
CA LEU A 64 -1.52 0.92 6.82
C LEU A 64 -2.23 0.98 5.46
N GLY A 65 -2.73 -0.15 4.94
CA GLY A 65 -3.33 -0.22 3.61
C GLY A 65 -2.31 -0.22 2.46
N VAL A 66 -1.02 -0.45 2.76
CA VAL A 66 0.04 -0.54 1.74
C VAL A 66 -0.16 -1.78 0.88
N THR A 67 -0.10 -1.58 -0.44
CA THR A 67 -0.21 -2.63 -1.45
C THR A 67 1.12 -2.81 -2.21
N PRO A 68 1.28 -3.87 -3.03
CA PRO A 68 2.48 -4.02 -3.85
C PRO A 68 2.77 -2.85 -4.80
N LYS A 69 1.75 -2.06 -5.18
CA LYS A 69 1.92 -0.87 -6.04
C LYS A 69 2.63 0.28 -5.34
N ASP A 70 2.59 0.29 -4.01
CA ASP A 70 3.19 1.35 -3.20
C ASP A 70 4.67 1.08 -2.88
N LEU A 71 5.18 -0.10 -3.23
CA LEU A 71 6.56 -0.48 -3.03
C LEU A 71 7.44 0.16 -4.11
N ILE A 72 8.21 1.18 -3.72
CA ILE A 72 9.16 1.87 -4.59
C ILE A 72 10.39 0.98 -4.84
N LYS A 73 10.91 0.37 -3.77
CA LYS A 73 12.13 -0.44 -3.84
C LYS A 73 12.12 -1.55 -2.81
N ILE A 74 12.52 -2.75 -3.23
CA ILE A 74 12.88 -3.84 -2.32
C ILE A 74 14.17 -4.51 -2.80
N TYR A 75 15.12 -4.70 -1.88
CA TYR A 75 16.30 -5.51 -2.15
C TYR A 75 16.74 -6.25 -0.89
N ARG A 76 17.44 -7.37 -1.10
CA ARG A 76 17.88 -8.28 -0.05
C ARG A 76 19.37 -8.53 -0.22
N GLU A 77 20.11 -8.46 0.88
CA GLU A 77 21.55 -8.71 0.93
C GLU A 77 21.85 -9.76 2.00
N GLU A 78 22.64 -10.77 1.64
CA GLU A 78 23.24 -11.66 2.63
C GLU A 78 24.44 -10.97 3.26
N LYS A 79 24.46 -10.89 4.59
CA LYS A 79 25.55 -10.28 5.36
C LYS A 79 26.21 -11.31 6.25
N LYS A 80 27.52 -11.19 6.38
CA LYS A 80 28.33 -12.00 7.27
C LYS A 80 29.38 -11.14 7.94
N LYS A 81 29.49 -11.24 9.26
CA LYS A 81 30.51 -10.59 10.06
C LYS A 81 31.03 -11.60 11.09
N ASP A 82 32.33 -11.86 11.03
CA ASP A 82 32.99 -12.90 11.83
C ASP A 82 32.31 -14.27 11.66
N ASN A 83 31.79 -14.84 12.74
CA ASN A 83 31.03 -16.09 12.77
C ASN A 83 29.50 -15.89 12.65
N VAL A 84 29.02 -14.67 12.39
CA VAL A 84 27.59 -14.35 12.36
C VAL A 84 27.13 -14.08 10.93
N SER A 85 26.03 -14.69 10.51
CA SER A 85 25.35 -14.43 9.22
C SER A 85 23.93 -13.95 9.43
N TRP A 86 23.42 -13.09 8.55
CA TRP A 86 22.04 -12.63 8.55
C TRP A 86 21.64 -12.09 7.18
N VAL A 87 20.35 -11.89 6.95
CA VAL A 87 19.85 -11.18 5.76
C VAL A 87 19.46 -9.76 6.15
N SER A 88 19.86 -8.79 5.32
CA SER A 88 19.46 -7.39 5.42
C SER A 88 18.47 -7.08 4.30
N VAL A 89 17.24 -6.70 4.64
CA VAL A 89 16.21 -6.30 3.68
C VAL A 89 16.06 -4.79 3.69
N THR A 90 16.03 -4.13 2.54
CA THR A 90 15.67 -2.72 2.46
C THR A 90 14.35 -2.58 1.72
N LYS A 91 13.43 -1.81 2.30
CA LYS A 91 12.13 -1.47 1.71
C LYS A 91 11.96 0.04 1.68
N GLU A 92 11.68 0.57 0.51
CA GLU A 92 11.18 1.92 0.34
C GLU A 92 9.75 1.85 -0.14
N VAL A 93 8.85 2.47 0.62
CA VAL A 93 7.41 2.36 0.48
C VAL A 93 6.82 3.77 0.44
N GLN A 94 5.97 4.02 -0.55
CA GLN A 94 5.15 5.22 -0.57
C GLN A 94 3.94 5.02 0.35
N VAL A 95 3.63 6.01 1.19
CA VAL A 95 2.47 5.95 2.09
C VAL A 95 1.64 7.23 1.98
N SER A 96 0.33 7.14 2.20
CA SER A 96 -0.57 8.31 2.17
C SER A 96 -0.16 9.37 3.20
N ARG A 97 -0.38 10.66 2.88
CA ARG A 97 -0.15 11.79 3.81
C ARG A 97 -1.05 11.77 5.04
N GLU A 98 -2.12 10.98 5.02
CA GLU A 98 -3.04 10.79 6.15
C GLU A 98 -2.45 9.87 7.23
N ILE A 99 -1.40 9.11 6.91
CA ILE A 99 -0.76 8.18 7.85
C ILE A 99 0.09 8.96 8.84
N ASP A 100 -0.17 8.77 10.12
CA ASP A 100 0.67 9.24 11.22
C ASP A 100 1.95 8.39 11.31
N MET A 101 3.07 8.96 10.87
CA MET A 101 4.39 8.32 10.87
C MET A 101 4.91 8.03 12.29
N GLU A 102 4.64 8.91 13.25
CA GLU A 102 5.10 8.78 14.62
C GLU A 102 4.27 7.70 15.36
N GLY A 103 2.96 7.71 15.15
CA GLY A 103 2.06 6.65 15.58
C GLY A 103 2.44 5.28 15.01
N TYR A 104 2.73 5.22 13.70
CA TYR A 104 3.19 3.99 13.06
C TYR A 104 4.52 3.49 13.63
N GLN A 105 5.51 4.37 13.80
CA GLN A 105 6.80 4.03 14.41
C GLN A 105 6.59 3.37 15.79
N LYS A 106 5.68 3.91 16.61
CA LYS A 106 5.37 3.36 17.93
C LYS A 106 4.70 1.98 17.84
N SER A 107 3.72 1.80 16.97
CA SER A 107 3.06 0.50 16.72
C SER A 107 4.08 -0.56 16.30
N LEU A 108 4.91 -0.23 15.32
CA LEU A 108 5.95 -1.13 14.82
C LEU A 108 6.96 -1.49 15.91
N ALA A 109 7.37 -0.51 16.74
CA ALA A 109 8.27 -0.76 17.86
C ALA A 109 7.69 -1.80 18.84
N ASP A 110 6.40 -1.71 19.15
CA ASP A 110 5.74 -2.64 20.06
C ASP A 110 5.60 -4.05 19.46
N SER A 111 5.26 -4.16 18.18
CA SER A 111 5.24 -5.45 17.45
C SER A 111 6.64 -6.10 17.40
N LEU A 112 7.70 -5.31 17.17
CA LEU A 112 9.08 -5.82 17.14
C LEU A 112 9.56 -6.32 18.51
N ARG A 113 9.15 -5.66 19.61
CA ARG A 113 9.50 -6.09 20.98
C ARG A 113 8.99 -7.49 21.30
N GLN A 114 7.84 -7.89 20.76
CA GLN A 114 7.26 -9.23 20.97
C GLN A 114 8.19 -10.35 20.46
N ILE A 115 8.93 -10.09 19.39
CA ILE A 115 9.91 -11.03 18.82
C ILE A 115 11.35 -10.77 19.31
N ARG A 116 11.54 -9.84 20.26
CA ARG A 116 12.86 -9.41 20.76
C ARG A 116 13.74 -8.79 19.67
N ALA A 117 13.12 -8.08 18.73
CA ALA A 117 13.78 -7.17 17.80
C ALA A 117 13.66 -5.72 18.31
N GLU A 118 14.48 -4.83 17.77
CA GLU A 118 14.56 -3.44 18.18
C GLU A 118 14.73 -2.49 16.99
N LEU A 119 14.27 -1.25 17.15
CA LEU A 119 14.57 -0.12 16.29
C LEU A 119 15.87 0.53 16.79
N TYR A 120 16.89 0.58 15.96
CA TYR A 120 18.19 1.18 16.30
C TYR A 120 18.26 2.67 16.01
N GLU A 121 17.76 3.04 14.83
CA GLU A 121 17.82 4.39 14.32
C GLU A 121 16.46 4.69 13.73
N VAL A 122 15.94 5.86 14.09
CA VAL A 122 14.71 6.41 13.55
C VAL A 122 15.00 7.87 13.21
N GLU A 123 14.86 8.21 11.94
CA GLU A 123 15.10 9.56 11.44
C GLU A 123 13.88 10.00 10.65
N LEU A 124 13.30 11.13 11.04
CA LEU A 124 12.29 11.84 10.24
C LEU A 124 13.02 12.99 9.54
N SER A 125 12.85 13.12 8.22
CA SER A 125 13.43 14.22 7.46
C SER A 125 12.95 15.57 7.99
N ASP A 126 13.74 16.64 7.79
CA ASP A 126 13.35 18.01 8.19
C ASP A 126 11.99 18.45 7.60
N LYS A 127 11.64 17.90 6.43
CA LYS A 127 10.36 18.16 5.76
C LYS A 127 9.19 17.31 6.29
N GLY A 128 9.47 16.34 7.16
CA GLY A 128 8.49 15.38 7.67
C GLY A 128 7.95 14.41 6.61
N ASP A 129 8.65 14.26 5.48
CA ASP A 129 8.18 13.52 4.31
C ASP A 129 8.84 12.15 4.12
N LEU A 130 9.84 11.83 4.94
CA LEU A 130 10.57 10.57 4.91
C LEU A 130 10.86 10.12 6.34
N LEU A 131 10.30 8.98 6.74
CA LEU A 131 10.65 8.26 7.95
C LEU A 131 11.59 7.09 7.58
N SER A 132 12.81 7.12 8.09
CA SER A 132 13.83 6.08 7.92
C SER A 132 14.00 5.32 9.23
N MET A 133 13.98 3.99 9.16
CA MET A 133 14.12 3.12 10.32
C MET A 133 15.08 1.97 10.06
N LYS A 134 16.01 1.76 10.99
CA LYS A 134 16.87 0.56 11.02
C LYS A 134 16.40 -0.39 12.11
N ILE A 135 16.09 -1.62 11.71
CA ILE A 135 15.50 -2.64 12.58
C ILE A 135 16.44 -3.85 12.65
N GLY A 136 16.56 -4.47 13.81
CA GLY A 136 17.28 -5.73 13.93
C GLY A 136 17.45 -6.23 15.35
N LYS A 137 18.59 -6.89 15.63
CA LYS A 137 18.91 -7.43 16.97
C LYS A 137 20.41 -7.50 17.25
N ARG A 138 20.84 -7.10 18.46
CA ARG A 138 22.25 -7.10 18.88
C ARG A 138 23.16 -6.30 17.94
N SER A 139 22.74 -5.09 17.58
CA SER A 139 23.39 -4.18 16.62
C SER A 139 23.49 -4.70 15.18
N LEU A 140 22.89 -5.84 14.85
CA LEU A 140 22.78 -6.32 13.47
C LEU A 140 21.56 -5.67 12.82
N VAL A 141 21.78 -4.84 11.81
CA VAL A 141 20.70 -4.27 10.99
C VAL A 141 20.24 -5.34 10.01
N MET A 142 19.00 -5.80 10.21
CA MET A 142 18.35 -6.84 9.41
C MET A 142 17.29 -6.25 8.49
N GLN A 143 16.81 -5.04 8.79
CA GLN A 143 15.90 -4.33 7.92
C GLN A 143 16.14 -2.82 7.92
N ASN A 144 16.12 -2.21 6.74
CA ASN A 144 16.00 -0.76 6.55
C ASN A 144 14.61 -0.49 5.97
N LEU A 145 13.78 0.26 6.68
CA LEU A 145 12.44 0.63 6.21
C LEU A 145 12.40 2.15 6.00
N LEU A 146 12.06 2.56 4.79
CA LEU A 146 11.87 3.95 4.41
C LEU A 146 10.41 4.14 4.03
N LEU A 147 9.68 4.95 4.79
CA LEU A 147 8.33 5.37 4.46
C LEU A 147 8.35 6.79 3.93
N ARG A 148 7.84 6.99 2.73
CA ARG A 148 7.88 8.27 2.03
C ARG A 148 6.48 8.75 1.71
N TYR A 149 6.15 9.99 2.06
CA TYR A 149 4.97 10.63 1.49
C TYR A 149 5.20 10.98 0.01
N PRO A 150 4.16 10.98 -0.84
CA PRO A 150 4.28 11.46 -2.21
C PRO A 150 4.96 12.83 -2.24
N LEU A 151 5.95 13.00 -3.13
CA LEU A 151 6.74 14.24 -3.24
C LEU A 151 5.86 15.48 -3.47
N ALA A 152 4.70 15.30 -4.10
CA ALA A 152 3.71 16.36 -4.27
C ALA A 152 2.85 16.52 -3.00
N LYS A 153 2.86 17.72 -2.41
CA LYS A 153 1.96 18.10 -1.30
C LYS A 153 0.49 18.13 -1.74
N TYR A 154 0.26 18.41 -3.01
CA TYR A 154 -1.06 18.51 -3.63
C TYR A 154 -1.19 17.46 -4.73
N ARG A 155 -2.35 16.84 -4.83
CA ARG A 155 -2.70 15.93 -5.92
C ARG A 155 -3.74 16.61 -6.81
N VAL A 156 -3.60 16.42 -8.11
CA VAL A 156 -4.60 16.81 -9.10
C VAL A 156 -4.95 15.55 -9.87
N SER A 157 -6.24 15.33 -10.10
CA SER A 157 -6.74 14.33 -11.03
C SER A 157 -7.35 15.06 -12.21
N ILE A 158 -7.02 14.64 -13.43
CA ILE A 158 -7.61 15.18 -14.65
C ILE A 158 -8.42 14.06 -15.29
N VAL A 159 -9.68 14.34 -15.59
CA VAL A 159 -10.58 13.44 -16.30
C VAL A 159 -10.90 14.06 -17.66
N ILE A 160 -10.73 13.28 -18.72
CA ILE A 160 -11.14 13.66 -20.08
C ILE A 160 -12.47 12.98 -20.35
N ASP A 161 -13.51 13.78 -20.54
CA ASP A 161 -14.90 13.32 -20.71
C ASP A 161 -15.26 13.10 -22.20
N ASP A 162 -16.48 12.58 -22.41
CA ASP A 162 -17.13 12.39 -23.73
C ASP A 162 -16.36 11.52 -24.74
N LEU A 163 -15.57 10.56 -24.25
CA LEU A 163 -15.02 9.52 -25.11
C LEU A 163 -16.12 8.56 -25.58
N GLY A 164 -15.88 7.93 -26.73
CA GLY A 164 -16.73 6.86 -27.27
C GLY A 164 -17.21 7.14 -28.70
N GLN A 165 -17.38 8.40 -29.08
CA GLN A 165 -17.81 8.76 -30.44
C GLN A 165 -16.67 8.72 -31.46
N ARG A 166 -15.47 9.15 -31.05
CA ARG A 166 -14.28 9.26 -31.89
C ARG A 166 -13.07 8.64 -31.20
N LYS A 167 -12.28 7.87 -31.95
CA LYS A 167 -11.03 7.26 -31.45
C LYS A 167 -9.76 8.02 -31.85
N ASP A 168 -9.86 8.89 -32.86
CA ASP A 168 -8.71 9.57 -33.43
C ASP A 168 -8.15 10.66 -32.51
N LEU A 169 -9.01 11.30 -31.70
CA LEU A 169 -8.62 12.31 -30.72
C LEU A 169 -7.88 11.71 -29.51
N VAL A 170 -8.21 10.48 -29.12
CA VAL A 170 -7.61 9.80 -27.96
C VAL A 170 -6.09 9.68 -28.12
N LYS A 171 -5.61 9.43 -29.35
CA LYS A 171 -4.17 9.34 -29.64
C LYS A 171 -3.40 10.61 -29.28
N ASN A 172 -4.03 11.79 -29.35
CA ASN A 172 -3.36 13.04 -29.01
C ASN A 172 -3.16 13.15 -27.49
N PHE A 173 -4.15 12.76 -26.70
CA PHE A 173 -4.02 12.70 -25.24
C PHE A 173 -2.96 11.69 -24.79
N LEU A 174 -2.92 10.51 -25.43
CA LEU A 174 -1.92 9.48 -25.12
C LEU A 174 -0.48 9.90 -25.41
N ARG A 175 -0.26 10.89 -26.28
CA ARG A 175 1.08 11.43 -26.58
C ARG A 175 1.61 12.40 -25.52
N LEU A 176 0.75 12.89 -24.63
CA LEU A 176 1.17 13.83 -23.58
C LEU A 176 2.05 13.18 -22.52
N ASP A 177 2.01 11.84 -22.39
CA ASP A 177 2.79 11.05 -21.43
C ASP A 177 2.65 11.56 -19.98
N ILE A 178 1.42 11.92 -19.61
CA ILE A 178 1.05 12.33 -18.25
C ILE A 178 -0.09 11.43 -17.72
N PRO A 179 -0.22 11.26 -16.39
CA PRO A 179 -1.33 10.54 -15.80
C PRO A 179 -2.66 11.25 -16.11
N LEU A 180 -3.53 10.60 -16.88
CA LEU A 180 -4.89 11.04 -17.20
C LEU A 180 -5.88 9.94 -16.84
N ASN A 181 -7.13 10.35 -16.62
CA ASN A 181 -8.27 9.46 -16.49
C ASN A 181 -9.26 9.75 -17.61
N PHE A 182 -10.04 8.76 -18.02
CA PHE A 182 -10.94 8.92 -19.15
C PHE A 182 -12.36 8.49 -18.81
N ALA A 183 -13.33 9.37 -18.99
CA ALA A 183 -14.75 9.05 -18.87
C ALA A 183 -15.31 8.70 -20.25
N ILE A 184 -15.92 7.53 -20.37
CA ILE A 184 -16.37 6.98 -21.64
C ILE A 184 -17.90 6.88 -21.62
N LEU A 185 -18.56 7.54 -22.56
CA LEU A 185 -19.99 7.42 -22.78
C LEU A 185 -20.33 5.98 -23.23
N PRO A 186 -21.40 5.37 -22.71
CA PRO A 186 -21.79 4.03 -23.07
C PRO A 186 -22.43 3.98 -24.46
N GLN A 187 -22.52 2.77 -25.02
CA GLN A 187 -23.29 2.47 -26.23
C GLN A 187 -22.87 3.26 -27.50
N LEU A 188 -21.73 3.96 -27.51
CA LEU A 188 -21.20 4.64 -28.68
C LEU A 188 -20.30 3.71 -29.53
N PRO A 189 -20.02 4.05 -30.81
CA PRO A 189 -19.32 3.16 -31.75
C PRO A 189 -17.96 2.66 -31.26
N TYR A 190 -17.25 3.44 -30.43
CA TYR A 190 -15.92 3.09 -29.93
C TYR A 190 -15.85 2.88 -28.41
N SER A 191 -16.95 2.90 -27.66
CA SER A 191 -16.92 2.80 -26.18
C SER A 191 -16.17 1.55 -25.71
N THR A 192 -16.49 0.37 -26.26
CA THR A 192 -15.86 -0.89 -25.85
C THR A 192 -14.40 -0.98 -26.30
N LEU A 193 -14.09 -0.43 -27.49
CA LEU A 193 -12.72 -0.41 -28.01
C LEU A 193 -11.83 0.45 -27.11
N LEU A 194 -12.24 1.69 -26.85
CA LEU A 194 -11.49 2.65 -26.06
C LEU A 194 -11.33 2.19 -24.61
N ALA A 195 -12.37 1.63 -23.99
CA ALA A 195 -12.29 1.09 -22.63
C ALA A 195 -11.19 0.01 -22.51
N ARG A 196 -11.08 -0.87 -23.51
CA ARG A 196 -10.05 -1.92 -23.53
C ARG A 196 -8.66 -1.36 -23.83
N GLU A 197 -8.53 -0.49 -24.83
CA GLU A 197 -7.23 0.09 -25.23
C GLU A 197 -6.62 0.94 -24.11
N LEU A 198 -7.41 1.81 -23.48
CA LEU A 198 -6.97 2.68 -22.38
C LEU A 198 -6.56 1.86 -21.16
N LYS A 199 -7.38 0.87 -20.78
CA LYS A 199 -7.07 -0.04 -19.68
C LYS A 199 -5.79 -0.83 -19.92
N ASN A 200 -5.60 -1.39 -21.13
CA ASN A 200 -4.39 -2.11 -21.49
C ASN A 200 -3.15 -1.20 -21.52
N SER A 201 -3.36 0.10 -21.73
CA SER A 201 -2.31 1.12 -21.70
C SER A 201 -2.04 1.67 -20.28
N GLY A 202 -2.70 1.11 -19.26
CA GLY A 202 -2.49 1.47 -17.85
C GLY A 202 -3.25 2.72 -17.38
N TYR A 203 -4.15 3.26 -18.20
CA TYR A 203 -4.99 4.40 -17.81
C TYR A 203 -6.24 3.93 -17.06
N GLU A 204 -6.66 4.74 -16.10
CA GLU A 204 -7.92 4.53 -15.40
C GLU A 204 -9.09 5.04 -16.25
N THR A 205 -10.16 4.26 -16.29
CA THR A 205 -11.38 4.59 -17.03
C THR A 205 -12.58 4.55 -16.10
N ILE A 206 -13.53 5.45 -16.35
CA ILE A 206 -14.82 5.50 -15.68
C ILE A 206 -15.94 5.50 -16.71
N LEU A 207 -17.11 4.98 -16.32
CA LEU A 207 -18.31 5.11 -17.13
C LEU A 207 -18.81 6.56 -17.02
N HIS A 208 -18.94 7.26 -18.14
CA HIS A 208 -19.59 8.56 -18.19
C HIS A 208 -21.07 8.35 -18.42
N LEU A 209 -21.84 8.19 -17.34
CA LEU A 209 -23.23 7.75 -17.36
C LEU A 209 -24.16 8.91 -17.73
N PRO A 210 -24.89 8.82 -18.86
CA PRO A 210 -25.83 9.87 -19.24
C PRO A 210 -26.99 9.97 -18.27
N MET A 211 -27.35 11.20 -17.91
CA MET A 211 -28.40 11.48 -16.93
C MET A 211 -29.24 12.68 -17.37
N GLU A 212 -30.52 12.68 -16.99
CA GLU A 212 -31.48 13.71 -17.39
C GLU A 212 -31.07 15.14 -16.97
N PRO A 213 -30.86 16.06 -17.93
CA PRO A 213 -30.71 17.48 -17.64
C PRO A 213 -32.06 18.18 -17.41
N GLU A 214 -32.04 19.39 -16.84
CA GLU A 214 -33.24 20.25 -16.72
C GLU A 214 -33.91 20.55 -18.07
N GLY A 215 -33.12 20.63 -19.15
CA GLY A 215 -33.60 20.90 -20.51
C GLY A 215 -34.18 19.69 -21.25
N TYR A 216 -34.33 18.53 -20.61
CA TYR A 216 -34.88 17.34 -21.26
C TYR A 216 -36.37 17.52 -21.62
N PRO A 217 -36.83 17.11 -22.83
CA PRO A 217 -36.11 16.36 -23.87
C PRO A 217 -35.42 17.20 -24.95
N GLN A 218 -35.41 18.53 -24.85
CA GLN A 218 -34.76 19.39 -25.85
C GLN A 218 -33.23 19.23 -25.82
N THR A 219 -32.65 19.06 -24.63
CA THR A 219 -31.28 18.61 -24.42
C THR A 219 -31.29 17.09 -24.23
N ASP A 220 -30.81 16.36 -25.22
CA ASP A 220 -30.71 14.89 -25.18
C ASP A 220 -29.34 14.48 -24.62
N PRO A 221 -29.27 13.85 -23.44
CA PRO A 221 -28.02 13.34 -22.86
C PRO A 221 -27.46 12.10 -23.59
N GLY A 222 -28.23 11.51 -24.52
CA GLY A 222 -27.77 10.42 -25.37
C GLY A 222 -28.14 9.01 -24.88
N LEU A 223 -27.51 8.00 -25.48
CA LEU A 223 -27.86 6.60 -25.28
C LEU A 223 -27.51 6.13 -23.86
N GLY A 224 -28.41 5.37 -23.23
CA GLY A 224 -28.21 4.88 -21.86
C GLY A 224 -28.61 5.89 -20.77
N ALA A 225 -29.27 7.00 -21.14
CA ALA A 225 -29.68 8.01 -20.19
C ALA A 225 -30.59 7.49 -19.08
N LEU A 226 -30.23 7.81 -17.84
CA LEU A 226 -31.10 7.68 -16.70
C LEU A 226 -32.06 8.86 -16.62
N LEU A 227 -33.36 8.57 -16.57
CA LEU A 227 -34.42 9.57 -16.47
C LEU A 227 -35.08 9.52 -15.09
N VAL A 228 -35.48 10.67 -14.56
CA VAL A 228 -36.16 10.79 -13.26
C VAL A 228 -37.49 10.02 -13.25
N SER A 229 -38.10 9.84 -14.42
CA SER A 229 -39.32 9.04 -14.62
C SER A 229 -39.10 7.52 -14.51
N MET A 230 -37.86 7.03 -14.54
CA MET A 230 -37.56 5.59 -14.46
C MET A 230 -37.78 5.04 -13.06
N GLY A 231 -38.30 3.81 -12.98
CA GLY A 231 -38.29 3.03 -11.74
C GLY A 231 -36.90 2.46 -11.43
N SER A 232 -36.66 2.09 -10.17
CA SER A 232 -35.39 1.53 -9.69
C SER A 232 -34.87 0.35 -10.54
N SER A 233 -35.74 -0.60 -10.91
CA SER A 233 -35.35 -1.74 -11.75
C SER A 233 -34.91 -1.33 -13.16
N GLN A 234 -35.52 -0.28 -13.72
CA GLN A 234 -35.12 0.25 -15.02
C GLN A 234 -33.74 0.92 -14.91
N ILE A 235 -33.53 1.76 -13.89
CA ILE A 235 -32.24 2.38 -13.60
C ILE A 235 -31.13 1.33 -13.49
N GLU A 236 -31.36 0.30 -12.67
CA GLU A 236 -30.39 -0.80 -12.52
C GLU A 236 -30.12 -1.50 -13.86
N SER A 237 -31.18 -1.86 -14.61
CA SER A 237 -31.01 -2.54 -15.89
C SER A 237 -30.24 -1.70 -16.92
N THR A 238 -30.43 -0.38 -16.92
CA THR A 238 -29.73 0.56 -17.80
C THR A 238 -28.26 0.65 -17.43
N ILE A 239 -27.95 0.86 -16.14
CA ILE A 239 -26.56 0.91 -15.64
C ILE A 239 -25.80 -0.38 -15.99
N LEU A 240 -26.41 -1.55 -15.74
CA LEU A 240 -25.78 -2.84 -16.05
C LEU A 240 -25.59 -3.07 -17.55
N LYS A 241 -26.46 -2.50 -18.40
CA LYS A 241 -26.29 -2.53 -19.86
C LYS A 241 -25.14 -1.61 -20.27
N ASP A 242 -25.04 -0.42 -19.68
CA ASP A 242 -24.00 0.56 -19.99
C ASP A 242 -22.62 0.05 -19.60
N LEU A 243 -22.48 -0.53 -18.39
CA LEU A 243 -21.25 -1.16 -17.91
C LEU A 243 -20.73 -2.27 -18.83
N LYS A 244 -21.62 -3.02 -19.50
CA LYS A 244 -21.20 -4.02 -20.50
C LYS A 244 -20.52 -3.40 -21.72
N THR A 245 -20.87 -2.17 -22.08
CA THR A 245 -20.28 -1.46 -23.21
C THR A 245 -18.97 -0.75 -22.87
N VAL A 246 -18.72 -0.50 -21.59
CA VAL A 246 -17.50 0.13 -21.06
C VAL A 246 -16.83 -0.81 -20.04
N PRO A 247 -16.30 -1.95 -20.47
CA PRO A 247 -15.86 -3.00 -19.56
C PRO A 247 -14.64 -2.57 -18.73
N GLY A 248 -14.67 -2.90 -17.44
CA GLY A 248 -13.51 -2.84 -16.57
C GLY A 248 -13.16 -1.46 -16.03
N VAL A 249 -14.13 -0.54 -16.01
CA VAL A 249 -14.08 0.77 -15.35
C VAL A 249 -13.90 0.65 -13.84
N SER A 250 -13.27 1.66 -13.23
CA SER A 250 -13.06 1.74 -11.77
C SER A 250 -14.18 2.50 -11.05
N GLY A 251 -14.94 3.32 -11.78
CA GLY A 251 -15.96 4.21 -11.22
C GLY A 251 -16.95 4.71 -12.29
N VAL A 252 -17.83 5.60 -11.86
CA VAL A 252 -18.87 6.20 -12.70
C VAL A 252 -18.94 7.71 -12.45
N SER A 253 -19.04 8.49 -13.51
CA SER A 253 -19.41 9.91 -13.46
C SER A 253 -20.72 10.18 -14.16
N ASN A 254 -21.31 11.36 -13.96
CA ASN A 254 -22.50 11.78 -14.70
C ASN A 254 -22.11 12.61 -15.94
N HIS A 255 -22.72 12.30 -17.09
CA HIS A 255 -22.81 13.17 -18.25
C HIS A 255 -24.14 13.93 -18.18
N GLU A 256 -24.12 15.24 -18.32
CA GLU A 256 -25.27 16.11 -18.07
C GLU A 256 -25.83 15.90 -16.65
N GLY A 257 -27.13 15.61 -16.51
CA GLY A 257 -27.72 15.17 -15.25
C GLY A 257 -28.18 16.27 -14.30
N SER A 258 -28.21 17.54 -14.70
CA SER A 258 -28.57 18.66 -13.80
C SER A 258 -29.90 18.48 -13.08
N ARG A 259 -30.87 17.78 -13.67
CA ARG A 259 -32.15 17.40 -13.03
C ARG A 259 -32.05 16.09 -12.26
N PHE A 260 -31.40 15.08 -12.83
CA PHE A 260 -31.29 13.75 -12.21
C PHE A 260 -30.47 13.77 -10.93
N THR A 261 -29.31 14.43 -10.93
CA THR A 261 -28.38 14.46 -9.79
C THR A 261 -28.91 15.29 -8.63
N ALA A 262 -29.86 16.20 -8.87
CA ALA A 262 -30.59 16.91 -7.82
C ALA A 262 -31.69 16.05 -7.16
N ASN A 263 -32.06 14.91 -7.77
CA ASN A 263 -33.06 14.01 -7.21
C ASN A 263 -32.40 12.97 -6.29
N ARG A 264 -32.53 13.19 -4.98
CA ARG A 264 -31.95 12.33 -3.94
C ARG A 264 -32.41 10.87 -3.98
N GLU A 265 -33.68 10.63 -4.29
CA GLU A 265 -34.22 9.26 -4.39
C GLU A 265 -33.55 8.52 -5.55
N LYS A 266 -33.51 9.15 -6.73
CA LYS A 266 -32.89 8.59 -7.93
C LYS A 266 -31.39 8.38 -7.76
N MET A 267 -30.69 9.34 -7.15
CA MET A 267 -29.28 9.16 -6.83
C MET A 267 -29.03 8.01 -5.85
N LYS A 268 -29.89 7.82 -4.84
CA LYS A 268 -29.76 6.68 -3.93
C LYS A 268 -29.97 5.34 -4.64
N GLU A 269 -30.91 5.27 -5.58
CA GLU A 269 -31.14 4.09 -6.42
C GLU A 269 -29.90 3.77 -7.27
N THR A 270 -29.41 4.75 -8.02
CA THR A 270 -28.20 4.64 -8.86
C THR A 270 -26.97 4.22 -8.03
N LEU A 271 -26.67 4.95 -6.96
CA LEU A 271 -25.49 4.72 -6.13
C LEU A 271 -25.54 3.36 -5.42
N SER A 272 -26.74 2.85 -5.10
CA SER A 272 -26.89 1.50 -4.55
C SER A 272 -26.49 0.41 -5.55
N VAL A 273 -26.67 0.64 -6.85
CA VAL A 273 -26.19 -0.26 -7.92
C VAL A 273 -24.66 -0.18 -7.99
N LEU A 274 -24.10 1.03 -8.05
CA LEU A 274 -22.65 1.24 -8.10
C LEU A 274 -21.92 0.60 -6.93
N LYS A 275 -22.50 0.69 -5.71
CA LYS A 275 -21.96 0.02 -4.53
C LYS A 275 -21.88 -1.50 -4.67
N ARG A 276 -22.90 -2.14 -5.27
CA ARG A 276 -22.90 -3.60 -5.50
C ARG A 276 -21.85 -4.00 -6.53
N GLU A 277 -21.62 -3.15 -7.53
CA GLU A 277 -20.61 -3.34 -8.57
C GLU A 277 -19.19 -2.94 -8.09
N GLY A 278 -19.04 -2.43 -6.86
CA GLY A 278 -17.74 -2.04 -6.29
C GLY A 278 -17.14 -0.79 -6.94
N LEU A 279 -17.97 0.09 -7.49
CA LEU A 279 -17.56 1.29 -8.23
C LEU A 279 -17.62 2.54 -7.35
N PHE A 280 -16.65 3.44 -7.49
CA PHE A 280 -16.73 4.78 -6.91
C PHE A 280 -17.62 5.70 -7.76
N PHE A 281 -18.03 6.82 -7.17
CA PHE A 281 -18.78 7.87 -7.88
C PHE A 281 -17.96 9.15 -8.01
N PHE A 282 -17.90 9.71 -9.21
CA PHE A 282 -17.32 11.03 -9.49
C PHE A 282 -18.43 11.98 -9.95
N ASP A 283 -18.84 12.88 -9.09
CA ASP A 283 -19.83 13.90 -9.43
C ASP A 283 -19.19 14.94 -10.35
N SER A 284 -19.62 15.00 -11.61
CA SER A 284 -19.09 15.98 -12.57
C SER A 284 -19.47 17.42 -12.19
N ASN A 285 -20.37 17.62 -11.21
CA ASN A 285 -20.81 18.91 -10.69
C ASN A 285 -21.40 19.81 -11.79
N THR A 286 -22.25 19.22 -12.64
CA THR A 286 -22.97 19.90 -13.73
C THR A 286 -24.08 20.82 -13.22
N SER A 287 -24.44 20.73 -11.93
CA SER A 287 -25.42 21.58 -11.25
C SER A 287 -25.01 21.82 -9.80
N PRO A 288 -25.15 23.06 -9.28
CA PRO A 288 -24.93 23.35 -7.87
C PRO A 288 -25.95 22.67 -6.94
N HIS A 289 -27.00 22.07 -7.52
CA HIS A 289 -28.04 21.32 -6.79
C HIS A 289 -27.78 19.81 -6.75
N SER A 290 -26.65 19.34 -7.28
CA SER A 290 -26.31 17.92 -7.20
C SER A 290 -26.21 17.46 -5.74
N VAL A 291 -26.84 16.32 -5.44
CA VAL A 291 -26.71 15.62 -4.14
C VAL A 291 -25.86 14.35 -4.26
N GLY A 292 -25.19 14.15 -5.40
CA GLY A 292 -24.50 12.91 -5.74
C GLY A 292 -23.38 12.55 -4.76
N GLU A 293 -22.45 13.47 -4.51
CA GLU A 293 -21.36 13.24 -3.55
C GLU A 293 -21.87 12.99 -2.12
N GLU A 294 -22.85 13.79 -1.65
CA GLU A 294 -23.42 13.66 -0.31
C GLU A 294 -24.03 12.27 -0.11
N VAL A 295 -24.92 11.85 -1.02
CA VAL A 295 -25.59 10.55 -0.94
C VAL A 295 -24.59 9.39 -1.07
N ALA A 296 -23.55 9.53 -1.90
CA ALA A 296 -22.53 8.50 -2.03
C ALA A 296 -21.75 8.29 -0.72
N ARG A 297 -21.37 9.38 -0.04
CA ARG A 297 -20.70 9.33 1.25
C ARG A 297 -21.57 8.70 2.34
N GLU A 298 -22.86 9.04 2.40
CA GLU A 298 -23.80 8.40 3.32
C GLU A 298 -23.89 6.89 3.14
N LEU A 299 -23.83 6.43 1.88
CA LEU A 299 -23.86 5.00 1.54
C LEU A 299 -22.50 4.32 1.75
N GLY A 300 -21.46 5.05 2.15
CA GLY A 300 -20.09 4.52 2.31
C GLY A 300 -19.43 4.17 0.98
N ILE A 301 -19.79 4.85 -0.09
CA ILE A 301 -19.18 4.71 -1.42
C ILE A 301 -18.08 5.76 -1.54
N PRO A 302 -16.86 5.40 -2.00
CA PRO A 302 -15.85 6.41 -2.33
C PRO A 302 -16.41 7.40 -3.34
N ALA A 303 -16.33 8.70 -3.02
CA ALA A 303 -16.88 9.74 -3.87
C ALA A 303 -16.02 11.00 -3.89
N LEU A 304 -16.00 11.63 -5.06
CA LEU A 304 -15.28 12.86 -5.37
C LEU A 304 -16.21 13.74 -6.22
N SER A 305 -16.02 15.05 -6.17
CA SER A 305 -16.69 15.99 -7.07
C SER A 305 -15.67 16.72 -7.93
N ASN A 306 -16.08 17.19 -9.10
CA ASN A 306 -15.28 18.09 -9.91
C ASN A 306 -15.16 19.47 -9.25
N GLN A 307 -13.94 20.02 -9.18
CA GLN A 307 -13.69 21.36 -8.65
C GLN A 307 -13.58 22.42 -9.76
N VAL A 308 -13.05 22.05 -10.93
CA VAL A 308 -12.69 23.00 -11.99
C VAL A 308 -12.88 22.33 -13.35
N PHE A 309 -13.67 22.95 -14.21
CA PHE A 309 -13.71 22.63 -15.63
C PHE A 309 -12.58 23.36 -16.36
N LEU A 310 -11.84 22.65 -17.21
CA LEU A 310 -10.64 23.17 -17.88
C LEU A 310 -10.93 23.81 -19.25
N ASP A 311 -12.12 23.59 -19.78
CA ASP A 311 -12.54 23.88 -21.16
C ASP A 311 -13.71 24.87 -21.23
N THR A 312 -14.01 25.60 -20.16
CA THR A 312 -15.17 26.51 -20.06
C THR A 312 -15.10 27.78 -20.93
N LYS A 313 -14.10 27.93 -21.81
CA LYS A 313 -13.95 29.12 -22.65
C LYS A 313 -13.93 28.74 -24.13
N ASP A 314 -14.98 29.13 -24.83
CA ASP A 314 -15.02 29.24 -26.30
C ASP A 314 -14.15 30.40 -26.82
N GLU A 315 -12.89 30.51 -26.38
CA GLU A 315 -11.92 31.41 -27.04
C GLU A 315 -11.13 30.63 -28.10
N TYR A 316 -11.85 30.16 -29.13
CA TYR A 316 -11.23 29.84 -30.41
C TYR A 316 -10.77 31.15 -31.08
N LYS A 317 -9.60 31.67 -30.67
CA LYS A 317 -8.78 32.44 -31.62
C LYS A 317 -7.94 31.44 -32.40
N ALA A 318 -8.43 31.11 -33.59
CA ALA A 318 -7.60 30.44 -34.59
C ALA A 318 -6.28 31.21 -34.75
N ILE A 319 -5.16 30.52 -34.55
CA ILE A 319 -3.83 30.95 -35.00
C ILE A 319 -3.55 30.19 -36.29
#